data_AF-A0A2V9AHK7-F1
#
_entry.id   AF-A0A2V9AHK7-F1
#
_cell.length_a   1.000
_cell.length_b   1.000
_cell.length_c   1.000
_cell.angle_alpha   90.00
_cell.angle_beta   90.00
_cell.angle_gamma   90.00
#
_symmetry.space_group_name_H-M   'P 1'
#
loop_
_entity.id
_entity.type
_entity.pdbx_description
1 polymer ?
#
loop_
_entity_poly.entity_id
_entity_poly.type
_entity_poly.pdbx_seq_one_letter_code
_entity_poly.pdbx_strand_id
1 'polypeptide(L)'
;MRAKRILLALASAVIAALFLTLRAQAAEEGGAAGAETATEIFKWINFAIVAGALLWVCLKKAPGFFRGRAEVISSAITKAGSAVAAADAQLHDAETKLANLEKEVAELRAFAGREAAAEVERIRMATQSEMEKIAAAAKAEIGAAERAARLELKALAAKLAVEGAESLLTKQLTAQVQAGLVSNFVKSLEGAPN
;
A
#
# COMPACT_ATOMS: atom_id res chain seq x y z
N MET A 1 0.02 3.54 55.16
CA MET A 1 1.11 4.53 55.31
C MET A 1 1.10 5.28 56.65
N ARG A 2 -0.06 5.59 57.25
CA ARG A 2 -0.16 6.38 58.50
C ARG A 2 0.45 5.66 59.73
N ALA A 3 0.14 4.39 59.97
CA ALA A 3 0.75 3.62 61.07
C ALA A 3 2.28 3.46 60.97
N LYS A 4 2.81 3.43 59.73
CA LYS A 4 4.25 3.28 59.44
C LYS A 4 5.03 4.59 59.71
N ARG A 5 4.39 5.73 59.46
CA ARG A 5 4.88 7.07 59.84
C ARG A 5 4.80 7.29 61.35
N ILE A 6 3.74 6.81 62.00
CA ILE A 6 3.56 6.90 63.46
C ILE A 6 4.63 6.06 64.18
N LEU A 7 4.95 4.85 63.69
CA LEU A 7 5.99 4.02 64.32
C LEU A 7 7.41 4.60 64.14
N LEU A 8 7.71 5.19 62.98
CA LEU A 8 8.99 5.87 62.73
C LEU A 8 9.10 7.18 63.52
N ALA A 9 7.99 7.93 63.62
CA ALA A 9 7.90 9.14 64.42
C ALA A 9 8.05 8.83 65.92
N LEU A 10 7.42 7.76 66.42
CA LEU A 10 7.59 7.29 67.80
C LEU A 10 9.03 6.82 68.06
N ALA A 11 9.66 6.08 67.16
CA ALA A 11 11.06 5.69 67.32
C ALA A 11 11.99 6.92 67.31
N SER A 12 11.76 7.88 66.41
CA SER A 12 12.53 9.13 66.39
C SER A 12 12.26 10.01 67.61
N ALA A 13 11.04 10.01 68.14
CA ALA A 13 10.65 10.76 69.32
C ALA A 13 11.21 10.12 70.59
N VAL A 14 11.29 8.79 70.65
CA VAL A 14 11.97 8.06 71.74
C VAL A 14 13.48 8.32 71.68
N ILE A 15 14.10 8.29 70.50
CA ILE A 15 15.53 8.63 70.34
C ILE A 15 15.78 10.11 70.69
N ALA A 16 14.91 11.03 70.29
CA ALA A 16 15.02 12.45 70.62
C ALA A 16 14.80 12.71 72.11
N ALA A 17 13.82 12.06 72.75
CA ALA A 17 13.56 12.17 74.19
C ALA A 17 14.73 11.60 75.01
N LEU A 18 15.33 10.49 74.55
CA LEU A 18 16.53 9.89 75.17
C LEU A 18 17.78 10.76 74.98
N PHE A 19 17.89 11.47 73.84
CA PHE A 19 18.94 12.47 73.61
C PHE A 19 18.76 13.73 74.47
N LEU A 20 17.51 14.15 74.71
CA LEU A 20 17.18 15.28 75.59
C LEU A 20 17.48 14.97 77.05
N THR A 21 17.21 13.75 77.53
CA THR A 21 17.59 13.33 78.90
C THR A 21 19.10 13.19 79.06
N LEU A 22 19.82 12.75 78.02
CA LEU A 22 21.30 12.78 78.00
C LEU A 22 21.85 14.21 78.11
N ARG A 23 21.22 15.18 77.45
CA ARG A 23 21.61 16.61 77.52
C ARG A 23 21.30 17.23 78.88
N ALA A 24 20.18 16.86 79.49
CA ALA A 24 19.83 17.30 80.85
C ALA A 24 20.82 16.75 81.89
N GLN A 25 21.29 15.52 81.73
CA GLN A 25 22.26 14.90 82.64
C GLN A 25 23.71 15.37 82.39
N ALA A 26 24.06 15.75 81.16
CA ALA A 26 25.37 16.33 80.83
C ALA A 26 25.53 17.82 81.24
N ALA A 27 24.45 18.49 81.65
CA ALA A 27 24.51 19.84 82.21
C ALA A 27 24.82 19.87 83.73
N GLU A 28 24.81 18.70 84.40
CA GLU A 28 25.23 18.54 85.80
C GLU A 28 26.42 17.55 85.90
N GLU A 29 27.60 17.95 85.43
CA GLU A 29 28.86 17.36 85.91
C GLU A 29 29.55 18.35 86.85
N GLY A 30 29.18 18.25 88.13
CA GLY A 30 29.81 18.94 89.25
C GLY A 30 30.20 17.95 90.36
N GLY A 31 31.15 17.05 90.06
CA GLY A 31 32.06 16.41 91.03
C GLY A 31 31.55 15.24 91.88
N ALA A 32 32.13 14.04 91.66
CA ALA A 32 32.62 13.10 92.70
C ALA A 32 33.14 11.80 92.06
N ALA A 33 34.35 11.36 92.44
CA ALA A 33 35.11 10.23 91.90
C ALA A 33 34.50 8.81 92.12
N GLY A 34 33.22 8.71 92.49
CA GLY A 34 32.43 7.47 92.48
C GLY A 34 31.28 7.48 91.46
N ALA A 35 31.01 8.63 90.84
CA ALA A 35 29.94 8.81 89.85
C ALA A 35 30.38 8.48 88.41
N GLU A 36 31.68 8.45 88.11
CA GLU A 36 32.18 8.19 86.75
C GLU A 36 31.84 6.78 86.26
N THR A 37 32.08 5.74 87.06
CA THR A 37 31.79 4.34 86.68
C THR A 37 30.28 4.09 86.54
N ALA A 38 29.45 4.67 87.42
CA ALA A 38 28.00 4.57 87.34
C ALA A 38 27.43 5.28 86.11
N THR A 39 27.99 6.43 85.76
CA THR A 39 27.61 7.20 84.57
C THR A 39 28.02 6.49 83.29
N GLU A 40 29.19 5.83 83.27
CA GLU A 40 29.65 5.04 82.13
C GLU A 40 28.84 3.76 81.90
N ILE A 41 28.49 3.03 82.97
CA ILE A 41 27.59 1.86 82.91
C ILE A 41 26.21 2.26 82.38
N PHE A 42 25.67 3.40 82.84
CA PHE A 42 24.38 3.91 82.37
C PHE A 42 24.42 4.29 80.88
N LYS A 43 25.52 4.90 80.42
CA LYS A 43 25.76 5.19 78.99
C LYS A 43 25.77 3.90 78.15
N TRP A 44 26.45 2.85 78.61
CA TRP A 44 26.50 1.55 77.92
C TRP A 44 25.15 0.84 77.88
N ILE A 45 24.37 0.87 78.97
CA ILE A 45 23.01 0.33 79.00
C ILE A 45 22.10 1.09 78.03
N ASN A 46 22.19 2.43 78.00
CA ASN A 46 21.43 3.25 77.07
C ASN A 46 21.80 2.94 75.60
N PHE A 47 23.10 2.82 75.32
CA PHE A 47 23.59 2.41 74.00
C PHE A 47 23.09 1.02 73.61
N ALA A 48 23.10 0.04 74.53
CA ALA A 48 22.58 -1.30 74.27
C ALA A 48 21.08 -1.30 73.95
N ILE A 49 20.29 -0.46 74.62
CA ILE A 49 18.85 -0.31 74.35
C ILE A 49 18.63 0.29 72.96
N VAL A 50 19.34 1.36 72.60
CA VAL A 50 19.22 1.99 71.28
C VAL A 50 19.74 1.06 70.18
N ALA A 51 20.89 0.42 70.38
CA ALA A 51 21.45 -0.54 69.44
C ALA A 51 20.54 -1.75 69.25
N GLY A 52 19.94 -2.28 70.32
CA GLY A 52 18.97 -3.37 70.26
C GLY A 52 17.69 -2.98 69.51
N ALA A 53 17.15 -1.79 69.76
CA ALA A 53 15.98 -1.27 69.04
C ALA A 53 16.28 -1.05 67.55
N LEU A 54 17.45 -0.50 67.22
CA LEU A 54 17.90 -0.26 65.86
C LEU A 54 18.13 -1.57 65.11
N LEU A 55 18.77 -2.54 65.77
CA LEU A 55 18.97 -3.90 65.25
C LEU A 55 17.62 -4.57 64.97
N TRP A 56 16.66 -4.49 65.90
CA TRP A 56 15.32 -5.06 65.70
C TRP A 56 14.57 -4.44 64.50
N VAL A 57 14.64 -3.11 64.33
CA VAL A 57 14.04 -2.43 63.18
C VAL A 57 14.74 -2.82 61.88
N CYS A 58 16.07 -2.88 61.87
CA CYS A 58 16.87 -3.31 60.72
C CYS A 58 16.55 -4.76 60.33
N LEU A 59 16.56 -5.72 61.26
CA LEU A 59 16.20 -7.10 60.95
C LEU A 59 14.76 -7.24 60.46
N LYS A 60 13.82 -6.43 60.98
CA LYS A 60 12.41 -6.50 60.57
C LYS A 60 12.12 -5.80 59.25
N LYS A 61 12.94 -4.83 58.81
CA LYS A 61 12.70 -4.00 57.60
C LYS A 61 13.64 -4.29 56.44
N ALA A 62 14.89 -4.68 56.70
CA ALA A 62 15.87 -4.98 55.66
C ALA A 62 15.40 -6.08 54.70
N PRO A 63 14.83 -7.23 55.15
CA PRO A 63 14.45 -8.30 54.23
C PRO A 63 13.39 -7.85 53.22
N GLY A 64 12.43 -7.02 53.62
CA GLY A 64 11.37 -6.53 52.74
C GLY A 64 11.88 -5.56 51.66
N PHE A 65 12.89 -4.74 51.99
CA PHE A 65 13.48 -3.80 51.03
C PHE A 65 14.33 -4.52 49.97
N PHE A 66 15.20 -5.45 50.39
CA PHE A 66 16.03 -6.22 49.46
C PHE A 66 15.19 -7.17 48.60
N ARG A 67 14.17 -7.83 49.17
CA ARG A 67 13.26 -8.70 48.41
C ARG A 67 12.47 -7.93 47.35
N GLY A 68 11.96 -6.74 47.68
CA GLY A 68 11.25 -5.91 46.70
C GLY A 68 12.14 -5.48 45.53
N ARG A 69 13.42 -5.11 45.78
CA ARG A 69 14.35 -4.79 44.69
C ARG A 69 14.75 -6.01 43.87
N ALA A 70 14.98 -7.15 44.53
CA ALA A 70 15.28 -8.40 43.84
C ALA A 70 14.12 -8.82 42.91
N GLU A 71 12.87 -8.66 43.36
CA GLU A 71 11.67 -8.95 42.56
C GLU A 71 11.49 -7.96 41.40
N VAL A 72 11.77 -6.67 41.61
CA VAL A 72 11.75 -5.68 40.52
C VAL A 72 12.83 -5.99 39.47
N ILE A 73 14.04 -6.35 39.90
CA ILE A 73 15.13 -6.70 38.99
C ILE A 73 14.82 -8.01 38.25
N SER A 74 14.37 -9.05 38.96
CA SER A 74 14.05 -10.33 38.33
C SER A 74 12.90 -10.18 37.34
N SER A 75 11.84 -9.45 37.70
CA SER A 75 10.72 -9.18 36.78
C SER A 75 11.15 -8.34 35.59
N ALA A 76 12.05 -7.37 35.76
CA ALA A 76 12.61 -6.59 34.65
C ALA A 76 13.44 -7.47 33.69
N ILE A 77 14.28 -8.37 34.23
CA ILE A 77 15.07 -9.31 33.43
C ILE A 77 14.15 -10.27 32.67
N THR A 78 13.15 -10.86 33.33
CA THR A 78 12.18 -11.77 32.68
C THR A 78 11.41 -11.05 31.59
N LYS A 79 10.95 -9.81 31.84
CA LYS A 79 10.25 -9.00 30.83
C LYS A 79 11.15 -8.67 29.65
N ALA A 80 12.39 -8.27 29.90
CA ALA A 80 13.36 -8.00 28.84
C ALA A 80 13.62 -9.26 27.99
N GLY A 81 13.81 -10.42 28.63
CA GLY A 81 13.97 -11.70 27.93
C GLY A 81 12.76 -12.05 27.08
N SER A 82 11.54 -11.88 27.60
CA SER A 82 10.32 -12.11 26.83
C SER A 82 10.16 -11.13 25.65
N ALA A 83 10.57 -9.87 25.82
CA ALA A 83 10.52 -8.87 24.76
C ALA A 83 11.53 -9.16 23.65
N VAL A 84 12.75 -9.60 23.99
CA VAL A 84 13.76 -10.04 23.02
C VAL A 84 13.25 -11.25 22.24
N ALA A 85 12.75 -12.29 22.94
CA ALA A 85 12.21 -13.47 22.27
C ALA A 85 11.03 -13.13 21.33
N ALA A 86 10.15 -12.21 21.72
CA ALA A 86 9.05 -11.75 20.88
C ALA A 86 9.52 -10.92 19.68
N ALA A 87 10.60 -10.14 19.82
CA ALA A 87 11.21 -9.40 18.72
C ALA A 87 11.91 -10.34 17.73
N ASP A 88 12.66 -11.33 18.23
CA ASP A 88 13.32 -12.34 17.39
C ASP A 88 12.30 -13.18 16.61
N ALA A 89 11.18 -13.54 17.24
CA ALA A 89 10.09 -14.25 16.55
C ALA A 89 9.47 -13.40 15.43
N GLN A 90 9.27 -12.10 15.66
CA GLN A 90 8.77 -11.17 14.63
C GLN A 90 9.78 -10.96 13.51
N LEU A 91 11.08 -10.89 13.83
CA LEU A 91 12.15 -10.77 12.84
C LEU A 91 12.16 -12.00 11.93
N HIS A 92 12.14 -13.21 12.51
CA HIS A 92 12.12 -14.46 11.75
C HIS A 92 10.87 -14.58 10.84
N ASP A 93 9.69 -14.19 11.34
CA ASP A 93 8.47 -14.16 10.52
C ASP A 93 8.57 -13.14 9.38
N ALA A 94 9.12 -11.95 9.64
CA ALA A 94 9.35 -10.95 8.60
C ALA A 94 10.37 -11.42 7.55
N GLU A 95 11.48 -12.03 7.96
CA GLU A 95 12.49 -12.61 7.06
C GLU A 95 11.89 -13.72 6.20
N THR A 96 11.08 -14.60 6.78
CA THR A 96 10.37 -15.65 6.05
C THR A 96 9.42 -15.06 5.01
N LYS A 97 8.67 -14.02 5.38
CA LYS A 97 7.77 -13.32 4.45
C LYS A 97 8.55 -12.63 3.33
N LEU A 98 9.69 -12.01 3.63
CA LEU A 98 10.54 -11.38 2.62
C LEU A 98 11.09 -12.41 1.62
N ALA A 99 11.57 -13.55 2.11
CA ALA A 99 12.05 -14.63 1.26
C ALA A 99 10.94 -15.18 0.33
N ASN A 100 9.71 -15.31 0.85
CA ASN A 100 8.57 -15.72 0.03
C ASN A 100 8.17 -14.65 -1.00
N LEU A 101 8.21 -13.38 -0.64
CA LEU A 101 7.91 -12.27 -1.56
C LEU A 101 8.88 -12.23 -2.73
N GLU A 102 10.18 -12.49 -2.54
CA GLU A 102 11.13 -12.55 -3.65
C GLU A 102 10.76 -13.64 -4.66
N LYS A 103 10.32 -14.81 -4.18
CA LYS A 103 9.83 -15.90 -5.02
C LYS A 103 8.55 -15.53 -5.75
N GLU A 104 7.57 -14.95 -5.05
CA GLU A 104 6.31 -14.50 -5.66
C GLU A 104 6.55 -13.43 -6.74
N VAL A 105 7.46 -12.48 -6.50
CA VAL A 105 7.83 -11.46 -7.48
C VAL A 105 8.50 -12.09 -8.70
N ALA A 106 9.37 -13.08 -8.52
CA ALA A 106 10.00 -13.80 -9.63
C ALA A 106 8.95 -14.57 -10.47
N GLU A 107 8.02 -15.26 -9.80
CA GLU A 107 6.93 -15.97 -10.46
C GLU A 107 5.99 -15.02 -11.21
N LEU A 108 5.65 -13.87 -10.62
CA LEU A 108 4.80 -12.85 -11.24
C LEU A 108 5.48 -12.23 -12.47
N ARG A 109 6.78 -11.94 -12.40
CA ARG A 109 7.56 -11.45 -13.56
C ARG A 109 7.61 -12.49 -14.68
N ALA A 110 7.84 -13.75 -14.34
CA ALA A 110 7.86 -14.82 -15.33
C ALA A 110 6.49 -15.04 -15.97
N PHE A 111 5.42 -14.96 -15.19
CA PHE A 111 4.04 -15.03 -15.69
C PHE A 111 3.73 -13.84 -16.61
N ALA A 112 4.00 -12.61 -16.17
CA ALA A 112 3.78 -11.40 -16.96
C ALA A 112 4.56 -11.42 -18.27
N GLY A 113 5.81 -11.92 -18.27
CA GLY A 113 6.61 -12.08 -19.47
C GLY A 113 6.01 -13.07 -20.47
N ARG A 114 5.48 -14.20 -20.00
CA ARG A 114 4.80 -15.19 -20.86
C ARG A 114 3.49 -14.63 -21.44
N GLU A 115 2.67 -14.00 -20.61
CA GLU A 115 1.41 -13.38 -21.05
C GLU A 115 1.66 -12.26 -22.06
N ALA A 116 2.66 -11.41 -21.83
CA ALA A 116 3.01 -10.34 -22.76
C ALA A 116 3.45 -10.90 -24.12
N ALA A 117 4.27 -11.95 -24.14
CA ALA A 117 4.69 -12.59 -25.39
C ALA A 117 3.51 -13.24 -26.13
N ALA A 118 2.62 -13.93 -25.41
CA ALA A 118 1.43 -14.54 -25.99
C ALA A 118 0.46 -13.48 -26.56
N GLU A 119 0.28 -12.36 -25.85
CA GLU A 119 -0.59 -11.28 -26.27
C GLU A 119 -0.04 -10.53 -27.48
N VAL A 120 1.28 -10.31 -27.54
CA VAL A 120 1.93 -9.72 -28.74
C VAL A 120 1.67 -10.58 -29.97
N GLU A 121 1.82 -11.90 -29.86
CA GLU A 121 1.55 -12.80 -30.98
C GLU A 121 0.06 -12.80 -31.37
N ARG A 122 -0.84 -12.81 -30.39
CA ARG A 122 -2.29 -12.72 -30.64
C ARG A 122 -2.67 -11.43 -31.36
N ILE A 123 -2.13 -10.28 -30.91
CA ILE A 123 -2.34 -8.98 -31.54
C ILE A 123 -1.79 -9.01 -32.96
N ARG A 124 -0.56 -9.50 -33.15
CA ARG A 124 0.08 -9.58 -34.47
C ARG A 124 -0.78 -10.40 -35.46
N MET A 125 -1.26 -11.57 -35.05
CA MET A 125 -2.11 -12.43 -35.88
C MET A 125 -3.46 -11.76 -36.19
N ALA A 126 -4.09 -11.13 -35.21
CA ALA A 126 -5.33 -10.39 -35.41
C ALA A 126 -5.13 -9.21 -36.37
N THR A 127 -4.07 -8.42 -36.18
CA THR A 127 -3.72 -7.29 -37.05
C THR A 127 -3.47 -7.76 -38.48
N GLN A 128 -2.76 -8.88 -38.68
CA GLN A 128 -2.51 -9.41 -40.03
C GLN A 128 -3.82 -9.81 -40.73
N SER A 129 -4.72 -10.49 -40.02
CA SER A 129 -6.03 -10.85 -40.57
C SER A 129 -6.88 -9.61 -40.90
N GLU A 130 -6.87 -8.59 -40.04
CA GLU A 130 -7.58 -7.33 -40.31
C GLU A 130 -6.98 -6.57 -41.49
N MET A 131 -5.65 -6.54 -41.62
CA MET A 131 -4.97 -5.95 -42.79
C MET A 131 -5.40 -6.64 -44.10
N GLU A 132 -5.50 -7.96 -44.11
CA GLU A 132 -5.96 -8.73 -45.27
C GLU A 132 -7.42 -8.41 -45.61
N LYS A 133 -8.30 -8.33 -44.61
CA LYS A 133 -9.71 -7.94 -44.81
C LYS A 133 -9.85 -6.53 -45.35
N ILE A 134 -9.11 -5.57 -44.80
CA ILE A 134 -9.09 -4.18 -45.27
C ILE A 134 -8.61 -4.12 -46.72
N ALA A 135 -7.52 -4.83 -47.06
CA ALA A 135 -7.02 -4.87 -48.42
C ALA A 135 -8.03 -5.48 -49.41
N ALA A 136 -8.72 -6.54 -49.00
CA ALA A 136 -9.77 -7.16 -49.81
C ALA A 136 -10.97 -6.22 -50.01
N ALA A 137 -11.43 -5.55 -48.94
CA ALA A 137 -12.51 -4.57 -49.00
C ALA A 137 -12.15 -3.39 -49.90
N ALA A 138 -10.95 -2.83 -49.75
CA ALA A 138 -10.46 -1.73 -50.59
C ALA A 138 -10.41 -2.12 -52.07
N LYS A 139 -9.92 -3.33 -52.41
CA LYS A 139 -9.94 -3.83 -53.80
C LYS A 139 -11.35 -3.98 -54.35
N ALA A 140 -12.28 -4.48 -53.54
CA ALA A 140 -13.68 -4.62 -53.94
C ALA A 140 -14.34 -3.26 -54.20
N GLU A 141 -14.06 -2.28 -53.34
CA GLU A 141 -14.57 -0.91 -53.44
C GLU A 141 -14.00 -0.19 -54.66
N ILE A 142 -12.69 -0.28 -54.90
CA ILE A 142 -12.06 0.26 -56.12
C ILE A 142 -12.70 -0.36 -57.36
N GLY A 143 -12.87 -1.68 -57.39
CA GLY A 143 -13.51 -2.36 -58.52
C GLY A 143 -14.97 -1.94 -58.74
N ALA A 144 -15.72 -1.68 -57.67
CA ALA A 144 -17.08 -1.15 -57.77
C ALA A 144 -17.09 0.29 -58.32
N ALA A 145 -16.22 1.15 -57.80
CA ALA A 145 -16.07 2.53 -58.27
C ALA A 145 -15.64 2.59 -59.74
N GLU A 146 -14.70 1.75 -60.18
CA GLU A 146 -14.29 1.66 -61.58
C GLU A 146 -15.46 1.26 -62.49
N ARG A 147 -16.28 0.28 -62.09
CA ARG A 147 -17.45 -0.13 -62.87
C ARG A 147 -18.48 0.99 -62.97
N ALA A 148 -18.73 1.70 -61.86
CA ALA A 148 -19.63 2.84 -61.83
C ALA A 148 -19.14 3.97 -62.76
N ALA A 149 -17.87 4.37 -62.64
CA ALA A 149 -17.26 5.39 -63.49
C ALA A 149 -17.29 5.02 -64.98
N ARG A 150 -17.02 3.75 -65.33
CA ARG A 150 -17.13 3.27 -66.71
C ARG A 150 -18.57 3.35 -67.25
N LEU A 151 -19.56 3.06 -66.41
CA LEU A 151 -20.97 3.15 -66.80
C LEU A 151 -21.38 4.61 -67.03
N GLU A 152 -20.96 5.52 -66.15
CA GLU A 152 -21.20 6.96 -66.29
C GLU A 152 -20.57 7.52 -67.57
N LEU A 153 -19.31 7.16 -67.87
CA LEU A 153 -18.64 7.58 -69.11
C LEU A 153 -19.36 7.06 -70.36
N LYS A 154 -19.83 5.82 -70.34
CA LYS A 154 -20.63 5.27 -71.46
C LYS A 154 -21.94 6.00 -71.64
N ALA A 155 -22.65 6.30 -70.55
CA ALA A 155 -23.90 7.05 -70.58
C ALA A 155 -23.68 8.46 -71.14
N LEU A 156 -22.61 9.15 -70.71
CA LEU A 156 -22.25 10.47 -71.21
C LEU A 156 -21.89 10.44 -72.70
N ALA A 157 -21.09 9.45 -73.14
CA ALA A 157 -20.74 9.29 -74.55
C ALA A 157 -21.97 9.01 -75.42
N ALA A 158 -22.89 8.16 -74.96
CA ALA A 158 -24.15 7.89 -75.66
C ALA A 158 -25.00 9.17 -75.76
N LYS A 159 -25.10 9.94 -74.68
CA LYS A 159 -25.83 11.21 -74.67
C LYS A 159 -25.23 12.21 -75.69
N LEU A 160 -23.91 12.40 -75.66
CA LEU A 160 -23.22 13.30 -76.59
C LEU A 160 -23.35 12.83 -78.05
N ALA A 161 -23.34 11.51 -78.30
CA ALA A 161 -23.54 10.97 -79.64
C ALA A 161 -24.96 11.24 -80.16
N VAL A 162 -25.99 11.11 -79.31
CA VAL A 162 -27.38 11.43 -79.67
C VAL A 162 -27.53 12.92 -79.94
N GLU A 163 -27.03 13.80 -79.06
CA GLU A 163 -27.06 15.26 -79.25
C GLU A 163 -26.32 15.68 -80.53
N GLY A 164 -25.17 15.05 -80.82
CA GLY A 164 -24.42 15.28 -82.05
C GLY A 164 -25.18 14.82 -83.31
N ALA A 165 -25.79 13.64 -83.26
CA ALA A 165 -26.61 13.11 -84.36
C ALA A 165 -27.84 13.99 -84.62
N GLU A 166 -28.51 14.47 -83.57
CA GLU A 166 -29.62 15.42 -83.68
C GLU A 166 -29.17 16.71 -84.37
N SER A 167 -28.05 17.30 -83.93
CA SER A 167 -27.50 18.52 -84.55
C SER A 167 -27.17 18.33 -86.04
N LEU A 168 -26.61 17.17 -86.42
CA LEU A 168 -26.33 16.85 -87.82
C LEU A 168 -27.63 16.65 -88.62
N LEU A 169 -28.61 15.95 -88.06
CA LEU A 169 -29.89 15.70 -88.69
C LEU A 169 -30.64 17.00 -88.96
N THR A 170 -30.69 17.93 -87.99
CA THR A 170 -31.28 19.26 -88.18
C THR A 170 -30.61 20.06 -89.30
N LYS A 171 -29.27 19.94 -89.44
CA LYS A 171 -28.51 20.64 -90.50
C LYS A 171 -28.72 20.02 -91.89
N GLN A 172 -28.96 18.71 -91.97
CA GLN A 172 -29.10 17.98 -93.24
C GLN A 172 -30.56 17.78 -93.68
N LEU A 173 -31.55 18.11 -92.83
CA LEU A 173 -32.96 18.02 -93.17
C LEU A 173 -33.32 19.03 -94.26
N THR A 174 -33.55 18.52 -95.46
CA THR A 174 -34.07 19.26 -96.62
C THR A 174 -35.39 18.66 -97.06
N ALA A 175 -36.21 19.42 -97.79
CA ALA A 175 -37.52 18.94 -98.26
C ALA A 175 -37.42 17.63 -99.08
N GLN A 176 -36.34 17.44 -99.85
CA GLN A 176 -36.06 16.23 -100.59
C GLN A 176 -35.82 15.00 -99.68
N VAL A 177 -35.02 15.16 -98.63
CA VAL A 177 -34.72 14.09 -97.66
C VAL A 177 -35.98 13.70 -96.89
N GLN A 178 -36.82 14.68 -96.53
CA GLN A 178 -38.06 14.45 -95.82
C GLN A 178 -39.09 13.68 -96.66
N ALA A 179 -39.23 14.00 -97.94
CA ALA A 179 -40.09 13.24 -98.87
C ALA A 179 -39.61 11.78 -99.06
N GLY A 180 -38.28 11.57 -99.13
CA GLY A 180 -37.68 10.24 -99.20
C GLY A 180 -37.93 9.39 -97.95
N LEU A 181 -37.88 9.99 -96.76
CA LEU A 181 -38.19 9.31 -95.48
C LEU A 181 -39.64 8.82 -95.44
N VAL A 182 -40.60 9.66 -95.86
CA VAL A 182 -42.03 9.28 -95.91
C VAL A 182 -42.25 8.13 -96.90
N SER A 183 -41.66 8.21 -98.09
CA SER A 183 -41.72 7.13 -99.08
C SER A 183 -41.16 5.80 -98.57
N ASN A 184 -40.02 5.83 -97.87
CA ASN A 184 -39.39 4.63 -97.32
C ASN A 184 -40.16 4.07 -96.13
N PHE A 185 -40.77 4.91 -95.30
CA PHE A 185 -41.63 4.46 -94.20
C PHE A 185 -42.87 3.73 -94.72
N VAL A 186 -43.55 4.29 -95.73
CA VAL A 186 -44.70 3.63 -96.38
C VAL A 186 -44.30 2.27 -96.95
N LYS A 187 -43.16 2.19 -97.66
CA LYS A 187 -42.62 0.91 -98.16
C LYS A 187 -42.27 -0.09 -97.05
N SER A 188 -41.77 0.39 -95.91
CA SER A 188 -41.46 -0.47 -94.75
C SER A 188 -42.72 -1.06 -94.10
N LEU A 189 -43.84 -0.34 -94.15
CA LEU A 189 -45.13 -0.83 -93.68
C LEU A 189 -45.75 -1.83 -94.67
N GLU A 190 -45.53 -1.64 -95.97
CA GLU A 190 -45.96 -2.57 -97.01
C GLU A 190 -45.13 -3.88 -97.02
N GLY A 191 -43.88 -3.83 -96.54
CA GLY A 191 -42.94 -4.96 -96.53
C GLY A 191 -42.89 -5.78 -95.24
N ALA A 192 -43.65 -5.45 -94.19
CA ALA A 192 -43.77 -6.24 -92.97
C ALA A 192 -45.00 -7.16 -93.08
N PRO A 193 -44.86 -8.43 -93.51
CA PRO A 193 -45.94 -9.40 -93.38
C PRO A 193 -46.22 -9.62 -91.89
N ASN A 194 -47.49 -9.60 -91.51
CA ASN A 194 -47.97 -10.03 -90.20
C ASN A 194 -47.44 -11.42 -89.83
#